data_AF-A0A5C4IWZ9-F1
#
_entry.id   AF-A0A5C4IWZ9-F1
#
_cell.length_a   1.000
_cell.length_b   1.000
_cell.length_c   1.000
_cell.angle_alpha   90.00
_cell.angle_beta   90.00
_cell.angle_gamma   90.00
#
_symmetry.space_group_name_H-M   'P 1'
#
loop_
_entity.id
_entity.type
_entity.pdbx_description
1 polymer ?
#
loop_
_entity_poly.entity_id
_entity_poly.type
_entity_poly.pdbx_seq_one_letter_code
_entity_poly.pdbx_strand_id
1 'polypeptide(L)' 'MNAESSPFTTGQAPHRAGDARRDLSNPNVREDLAEKGRCGLVHLPTGRTCLLPLRHHGPCEFHRPQEAEDMARGT' A
#
# COMPACT_ATOMS: atom_id res chain seq x y z
N MET A 1 -10.38 7.98 -50.85
CA MET A 1 -10.07 8.25 -49.44
C MET A 1 -9.43 7.02 -48.84
N ASN A 2 -8.16 7.09 -48.42
CA ASN A 2 -7.51 6.12 -47.56
C ASN A 2 -6.98 6.91 -46.35
N ALA A 3 -7.35 6.51 -45.13
CA ALA A 3 -6.75 7.05 -43.91
C ALA A 3 -6.56 5.89 -42.93
N GLU A 4 -5.33 5.79 -42.47
CA GLU A 4 -4.69 4.68 -41.77
C GLU A 4 -5.28 4.30 -40.40
N SER A 5 -5.30 2.99 -40.14
CA SER A 5 -5.43 2.41 -38.81
C SER A 5 -4.21 2.77 -37.97
N SER A 6 -4.39 3.51 -36.87
CA SER A 6 -3.33 3.73 -35.88
C SER A 6 -3.21 2.50 -34.96
N PRO A 7 -2.09 1.75 -34.95
CA PRO A 7 -1.84 0.80 -33.87
C PRO A 7 -1.37 1.61 -32.66
N PHE A 8 -2.25 1.75 -31.65
CA PHE A 8 -1.81 2.17 -30.33
C PHE A 8 -0.84 1.10 -29.81
N THR A 9 0.46 1.38 -29.96
CA THR A 9 1.53 0.63 -29.34
C THR A 9 1.38 0.80 -27.83
N THR A 10 0.82 -0.22 -27.18
CA THR A 10 0.91 -0.34 -25.73
C THR A 10 2.35 -0.73 -25.45
N GLY A 11 3.19 0.28 -25.23
CA GLY A 11 4.52 0.12 -24.68
C GLY A 11 4.41 -0.49 -23.29
N GLN A 12 4.34 -1.82 -23.23
CA GLN A 12 4.52 -2.58 -22.01
C GLN A 12 6.01 -2.49 -21.65
N ALA A 13 6.37 -1.41 -20.96
CA ALA A 13 7.61 -1.38 -20.21
C ALA A 13 7.56 -2.54 -19.20
N PRO A 14 8.61 -3.36 -19.07
CA PRO A 14 8.63 -4.41 -18.07
C PRO A 14 8.56 -3.73 -16.71
N HIS A 15 7.44 -3.90 -16.00
CA HIS A 15 7.30 -3.48 -14.62
C HIS A 15 8.25 -4.36 -13.81
N ARG A 16 9.52 -3.96 -13.75
CA ARG A 16 10.52 -4.59 -12.90
C ARG A 16 10.03 -4.30 -11.48
N ALA A 17 9.33 -5.26 -10.90
CA ALA A 17 8.82 -5.24 -9.53
C ALA A 17 9.94 -5.26 -8.47
N GLY A 18 11.10 -4.70 -8.80
CA GLY A 18 12.33 -4.73 -8.02
C GLY A 18 12.90 -3.34 -7.70
N ASP A 19 12.20 -2.28 -8.05
CA ASP A 19 12.46 -0.94 -7.52
C ASP A 19 11.10 -0.37 -7.10
N ALA A 20 10.65 -0.75 -5.90
CA ALA A 20 9.53 -0.10 -5.27
C ALA A 20 9.92 1.38 -5.16
N ARG A 21 9.37 2.24 -6.03
CA ARG A 21 9.67 3.67 -6.00
C ARG A 21 9.30 4.19 -4.61
N ARG A 22 10.30 4.31 -3.74
CA ARG A 22 10.14 4.79 -2.35
C ARG A 22 9.53 6.18 -2.31
N ASP A 23 9.62 6.92 -3.42
CA ASP A 23 8.96 8.21 -3.63
C ASP A 23 7.42 8.12 -3.65
N LEU A 24 6.85 6.91 -3.73
CA LEU A 24 5.41 6.63 -3.68
C LEU A 24 4.94 6.14 -2.30
N SER A 25 5.77 6.24 -1.26
CA SER A 25 5.35 5.95 0.12
C SER A 25 4.17 6.84 0.51
N ASN A 26 3.03 6.22 0.82
CA ASN A 26 1.84 6.93 1.25
C ASN A 26 1.91 7.13 2.77
N PRO A 27 1.95 8.36 3.30
CA PRO A 27 2.03 8.59 4.75
C PRO A 27 0.83 8.04 5.52
N ASN A 28 -0.30 7.80 4.86
CA ASN A 28 -1.47 7.18 5.46
C ASN A 28 -1.35 5.65 5.55
N VAL A 29 -0.31 5.02 5.00
CA VAL A 29 -0.14 3.57 5.00
C VAL A 29 1.24 3.23 5.52
N ARG A 30 1.28 2.45 6.59
CA ARG A 30 2.50 1.80 7.06
C ARG A 30 2.82 0.60 6.19
N GLU A 31 3.79 0.81 5.31
CA GLU A 31 4.27 -0.21 4.39
C GLU A 31 4.83 -1.42 5.15
N ASP A 32 5.49 -1.22 6.29
CA ASP A 32 6.02 -2.29 7.13
C ASP A 32 4.93 -3.26 7.66
N LEU A 33 3.72 -2.75 7.89
CA LEU A 33 2.55 -3.57 8.27
C LEU A 33 1.85 -4.16 7.04
N ALA A 34 1.80 -3.41 5.94
CA ALA A 34 1.24 -3.88 4.68
C ALA A 34 2.03 -5.07 4.10
N GLU A 35 3.36 -5.03 4.17
CA GLU A 35 4.26 -6.12 3.80
C GLU A 35 4.02 -7.38 4.65
N LYS A 36 3.57 -7.20 5.90
CA LYS A 36 3.16 -8.30 6.79
C LYS A 36 1.72 -8.78 6.57
N GLY A 37 1.05 -8.30 5.53
CA GLY A 37 -0.33 -8.67 5.20
C GLY A 37 -1.38 -8.02 6.12
N ARG A 38 -1.06 -6.89 6.75
CA ARG A 38 -2.02 -6.07 7.51
C ARG A 38 -2.54 -4.90 6.68
N CYS A 39 -3.63 -4.29 7.12
CA CYS A 39 -4.19 -3.10 6.49
C CYS A 39 -3.21 -1.93 6.52
N GLY A 40 -2.53 -1.71 7.66
CA GLY A 40 -1.48 -0.70 7.78
C GLY A 40 -1.97 0.75 7.67
N LEU A 41 -3.28 1.00 7.54
CA LEU A 41 -3.82 2.36 7.44
C LEU A 41 -3.58 3.14 8.74
N VAL A 42 -2.93 4.30 8.65
CA VAL A 42 -2.62 5.21 9.75
C VAL A 42 -3.62 6.35 9.78
N HIS A 43 -4.21 6.59 10.93
CA HIS A 43 -4.96 7.79 11.22
C HIS A 43 -3.99 8.90 11.67
N LEU A 44 -3.47 9.67 10.71
CA LEU A 44 -2.44 10.70 10.89
C LEU A 44 -2.69 11.65 12.09
N PRO A 45 -3.91 12.16 12.35
CA PRO A 45 -4.14 13.05 13.50
C PRO A 45 -3.87 12.42 14.86
N THR A 46 -3.94 11.08 14.97
CA THR A 46 -3.82 10.35 16.23
C THR A 46 -2.63 9.38 16.28
N GLY A 47 -1.97 9.13 15.14
CA GLY A 47 -0.94 8.11 14.99
C GLY A 47 -1.40 6.66 15.16
N ARG A 48 -2.70 6.41 15.31
CA ARG A 48 -3.25 5.05 15.44
C ARG A 48 -3.22 4.31 14.11
N THR A 49 -3.02 3.00 14.15
CA THR A 49 -2.84 2.19 12.93
C THR A 49 -3.76 0.98 12.90
N CYS A 50 -4.31 0.66 11.73
CA CYS A 50 -5.12 -0.54 11.54
C CYS A 50 -4.27 -1.81 11.45
N LEU A 51 -4.56 -2.77 12.32
CA LEU A 51 -3.82 -4.05 12.43
C LEU A 51 -4.62 -5.25 11.90
N LEU A 52 -5.81 -5.00 11.36
CA LEU A 52 -6.61 -6.02 10.70
C LEU A 52 -5.89 -6.57 9.45
N PRO A 53 -6.27 -7.76 8.96
CA PRO A 53 -5.73 -8.30 7.72
C PRO A 53 -5.89 -7.32 6.54
N LEU A 54 -4.97 -7.40 5.59
CA LEU A 54 -5.07 -6.66 4.34
C LEU A 54 -6.42 -6.97 3.66
N ARG A 55 -7.13 -5.93 3.22
CA ARG A 55 -8.49 -6.03 2.63
C ARG A 55 -9.53 -6.69 3.53
N HIS A 56 -9.46 -6.48 4.84
CA HIS A 56 -10.52 -6.90 5.76
C HIS A 56 -11.89 -6.32 5.39
N HIS A 57 -12.95 -7.03 5.79
CA HIS A 57 -14.32 -6.53 5.68
C HIS A 57 -14.64 -5.59 6.86
N GLY A 58 -15.46 -4.58 6.61
CA GLY A 58 -15.87 -3.60 7.62
C GLY A 58 -14.90 -2.41 7.77
N PRO A 59 -15.17 -1.50 8.74
CA PRO A 59 -14.35 -0.32 8.96
C PRO A 59 -12.98 -0.69 9.55
N CYS A 60 -11.98 0.19 9.39
CA CYS A 60 -10.67 0.00 9.99
C CYS A 60 -10.74 0.06 11.52
N GLU A 61 -10.09 -0.89 12.18
CA GLU A 61 -9.93 -0.90 13.63
C GLU A 61 -8.56 -0.32 13.99
N PHE A 62 -8.55 0.89 14.53
CA PHE A 62 -7.32 1.63 14.81
C PHE A 62 -6.76 1.31 16.20
N HIS A 63 -5.59 0.71 16.25
CA HIS A 63 -4.87 0.36 17.48
C HIS A 63 -3.85 1.42 17.88
N ARG A 64 -3.31 1.32 19.10
CA ARG A 64 -2.30 2.25 19.57
C ARG A 64 -1.01 2.14 18.75
N PRO A 65 -0.20 3.20 18.66
CA PRO A 65 1.08 3.15 17.96
C PRO A 65 1.96 2.03 18.51
N GLN A 66 2.00 1.80 19.83
CA GLN A 66 2.83 0.74 20.41
C GLN A 66 2.43 -0.67 19.94
N GLU A 67 1.14 -0.95 19.77
CA GLU A 67 0.66 -2.24 19.27
C GLU A 67 1.04 -2.43 17.80
N ALA A 68 0.97 -1.34 17.02
CA ALA A 68 1.41 -1.34 15.64
C ALA A 68 2.93 -1.58 15.51
N GLU A 69 3.74 -0.96 16.38
CA GLU A 69 5.17 -1.19 16.47
C GLU A 69 5.51 -2.64 16.85
N ASP A 70 4.74 -3.24 17.75
CA ASP A 70 4.93 -4.63 18.16
C ASP A 70 4.68 -5.60 16.99
N MET A 71 3.56 -5.42 16.28
CA MET A 71 3.24 -6.18 15.07
C MET A 71 4.27 -5.95 13.95
N ALA A 72 4.78 -4.71 13.81
CA ALA A 72 5.84 -4.35 12.89
C ALA A 72 7.20 -4.97 13.25
N ARG A 73 7.45 -5.24 14.53
CA ARG A 73 8.68 -5.93 14.99
C ARG A 73 8.56 -7.45 14.91
N GLY A 74 7.34 -8.00 14.96
CA GLY A 74 7.08 -9.44 14.83
C GLY A 74 7.61 -10.25 16.01
N THR A 75 7.56 -9.67 17.21
CA THR A 75 7.89 -10.35 18.47
C THR A 75 6.81 -11.34 18.91
#